data_AF-A0AA95RPP1-F1
#
_entry.id   AF-A0AA95RPP1-F1
#
_cell.length_a   1.000
_cell.length_b   1.000
_cell.length_c   1.000
_cell.angle_alpha   90.00
_cell.angle_beta   90.00
_cell.angle_gamma   90.00
#
_symmetry.space_group_name_H-M   'P 1'
#
loop_
_entity.id
_entity.type
_entity.pdbx_description
1 polymer ?
#
loop_
_entity_poly.entity_id
_entity_poly.type
_entity_poly.pdbx_seq_one_letter_code
_entity_poly.pdbx_strand_id
1 'polypeptide(L)'
;MDIRIKELVNATQQTYGLDNYYLHSHEIYRDVTMLGETNYFLSMEWFPAHIKEWKEDYNPEGTAVITIDLQSRNYKSVIFVGGKSYANGTPFQNIELNGVIQWIETEVGIVYGEQFQIVKERIGEYYFAECLDGIPVSPGWQSELRFDPEGRLTFYSVYGQFLSSSLEQKRDYSLTLQEIEPLAREQLQLIEYPVYEMKQLLPIYGIEEIYITNDGTTTIPFEVISGTRGRLNIEQVMAWEQANTEAFERTEIRLQEVVTIEQAIAREPHPDSFPITDAEQAKCITAVEAGLSQLYPDESGQWILKTLHRERGHIQATLRMKAPSNRIFQRKILLFIDVQNYKVINYMDNKPMLDTFDEFQIEGEIAVSHDEAYEKLKKWLELKPVYVNDPGQKKYVLCGKLDCNYAVKATSGDVVELDSI
;
A
#
# COMPACT_ATOMS: atom_id res chain seq x y z
N MET A 1 -26.03 -17.97 13.45
CA MET A 1 -24.88 -18.18 12.55
C MET A 1 -25.28 -19.19 11.48
N ASP A 2 -25.02 -18.86 10.21
CA ASP A 2 -25.23 -19.75 9.07
C ASP A 2 -24.39 -21.04 9.19
N ILE A 3 -24.87 -22.17 8.65
CA ILE A 3 -24.17 -23.47 8.77
C ILE A 3 -22.78 -23.46 8.13
N ARG A 4 -22.62 -22.73 7.01
CA ARG A 4 -21.35 -22.65 6.28
C ARG A 4 -20.32 -21.83 7.05
N ILE A 5 -20.77 -20.73 7.67
CA ILE A 5 -19.92 -19.93 8.56
C ILE A 5 -19.53 -20.78 9.78
N LYS A 6 -20.49 -21.52 10.35
CA LYS A 6 -20.22 -22.41 11.50
C LYS A 6 -19.17 -23.47 11.18
N GLU A 7 -19.20 -24.05 9.99
CA GLU A 7 -18.18 -25.02 9.54
C GLU A 7 -16.79 -24.38 9.48
N LEU A 8 -16.66 -23.17 8.90
CA LEU A 8 -15.39 -22.44 8.83
C LEU A 8 -14.88 -22.04 10.22
N VAL A 9 -15.77 -21.55 11.09
CA VAL A 9 -15.46 -21.19 12.48
C VAL A 9 -14.92 -22.41 13.25
N ASN A 10 -15.58 -23.57 13.13
CA ASN A 10 -15.14 -24.79 13.81
C ASN A 10 -13.80 -25.30 13.26
N ALA A 11 -13.62 -25.26 11.93
CA ALA A 11 -12.35 -25.64 11.30
C ALA A 11 -11.21 -24.72 11.73
N THR A 12 -11.48 -23.42 11.87
CA THR A 12 -10.52 -22.42 12.36
C THR A 12 -10.10 -22.71 13.79
N GLN A 13 -11.09 -22.94 14.66
CA GLN A 13 -10.84 -23.27 16.06
C GLN A 13 -9.93 -24.50 16.19
N GLN A 14 -10.20 -25.55 15.41
CA GLN A 14 -9.41 -26.76 15.40
C GLN A 14 -8.00 -26.54 14.84
N THR A 15 -7.88 -25.82 13.72
CA THR A 15 -6.60 -25.59 13.02
C THR A 15 -5.62 -24.80 13.89
N TYR A 16 -6.11 -23.76 14.56
CA TYR A 16 -5.27 -22.86 15.37
C TYR A 16 -5.34 -23.13 16.88
N GLY A 17 -5.93 -24.26 17.30
CA GLY A 17 -5.95 -24.68 18.71
C GLY A 17 -6.59 -23.66 19.64
N LEU A 18 -7.72 -23.06 19.24
CA LEU A 18 -8.38 -21.97 19.95
C LEU A 18 -9.32 -22.47 21.08
N ASP A 19 -8.94 -23.54 21.78
CA ASP A 19 -9.77 -24.13 22.86
C ASP A 19 -9.91 -23.20 24.08
N ASN A 20 -8.90 -22.35 24.33
CA ASN A 20 -8.91 -21.35 25.40
C ASN A 20 -9.54 -20.03 24.96
N TYR A 21 -10.30 -20.03 23.87
CA TYR A 21 -10.93 -18.85 23.30
C TYR A 21 -12.42 -19.06 23.12
N TYR A 22 -13.16 -17.97 22.99
CA TYR A 22 -14.52 -17.98 22.47
C TYR A 22 -14.63 -17.00 21.29
N LEU A 23 -15.44 -17.35 20.30
CA LEU A 23 -15.75 -16.44 19.20
C LEU A 23 -16.57 -15.27 19.75
N HIS A 24 -16.00 -14.07 19.73
CA HIS A 24 -16.63 -12.84 20.16
C HIS A 24 -17.50 -12.26 19.05
N SER A 25 -16.93 -12.08 17.86
CA SER A 25 -17.58 -11.48 16.71
C SER A 25 -17.13 -12.18 15.42
N HIS A 26 -17.92 -12.03 14.36
CA HIS A 26 -17.52 -12.39 13.01
C HIS A 26 -18.22 -11.47 12.02
N GLU A 27 -17.52 -11.11 10.96
CA GLU A 27 -18.05 -10.25 9.89
C GLU A 27 -17.57 -10.77 8.54
N ILE A 28 -18.44 -10.65 7.54
CA ILE A 28 -18.05 -10.88 6.15
C ILE A 28 -17.87 -9.53 5.51
N TYR A 29 -16.79 -9.36 4.78
CA TYR A 29 -16.53 -8.18 3.99
C TYR A 29 -16.05 -8.57 2.60
N ARG A 30 -16.06 -7.61 1.69
CA ARG A 30 -15.49 -7.77 0.36
C ARG A 30 -14.42 -6.71 0.12
N ASP A 31 -13.47 -7.06 -0.73
CA ASP A 31 -12.48 -6.14 -1.26
C ASP A 31 -12.28 -6.43 -2.74
N VAL A 32 -11.59 -5.55 -3.44
CA VAL A 32 -11.32 -5.70 -4.85
C VAL A 32 -9.80 -5.88 -5.00
N THR A 33 -9.35 -6.89 -5.77
CA THR A 33 -7.92 -7.30 -5.91
C THR A 33 -6.92 -6.27 -6.54
N MET A 34 -6.04 -6.63 -7.50
CA MET A 34 -5.44 -5.65 -8.45
C MET A 34 -6.01 -5.72 -9.90
N LEU A 35 -6.73 -6.79 -10.24
CA LEU A 35 -7.27 -7.06 -11.60
C LEU A 35 -8.76 -6.71 -11.89
N GLY A 36 -9.43 -5.93 -11.06
CA GLY A 36 -10.89 -5.69 -11.03
C GLY A 36 -11.74 -6.75 -10.30
N GLU A 37 -11.16 -7.82 -9.76
CA GLU A 37 -11.92 -8.95 -9.19
C GLU A 37 -12.38 -8.68 -7.76
N THR A 38 -13.57 -9.15 -7.39
CA THR A 38 -14.12 -9.04 -6.02
C THR A 38 -13.80 -10.30 -5.23
N ASN A 39 -13.13 -10.13 -4.09
CA ASN A 39 -12.88 -11.19 -3.12
C ASN A 39 -13.76 -10.98 -1.89
N TYR A 40 -14.08 -12.09 -1.23
CA TYR A 40 -14.90 -12.13 -0.05
C TYR A 40 -14.14 -12.76 1.09
N PHE A 41 -14.24 -12.16 2.27
CA PHE A 41 -13.48 -12.56 3.44
C PHE A 41 -14.39 -12.71 4.64
N LEU A 42 -14.14 -13.73 5.45
CA LEU A 42 -14.71 -13.88 6.78
C LEU A 42 -13.65 -13.51 7.80
N SER A 43 -13.87 -12.41 8.53
CA SER A 43 -13.09 -12.04 9.70
C SER A 43 -13.75 -12.60 10.95
N MET A 44 -12.95 -13.19 11.84
CA MET A 44 -13.39 -13.73 13.12
C MET A 44 -12.52 -13.19 14.24
N GLU A 45 -13.15 -12.66 15.28
CA GLU A 45 -12.46 -12.21 16.49
C GLU A 45 -12.72 -13.20 17.63
N TRP A 46 -11.63 -13.71 18.19
CA TRP A 46 -11.65 -14.71 19.26
C TRP A 46 -11.02 -14.12 20.52
N PHE A 47 -11.82 -13.97 21.57
CA PHE A 47 -11.33 -13.44 22.84
C PHE A 47 -10.81 -14.56 23.73
N PRO A 48 -9.71 -14.34 24.48
CA PRO A 48 -9.25 -15.31 25.46
C PRO A 48 -10.32 -15.58 26.53
N ALA A 49 -10.54 -16.84 26.87
CA ALA A 49 -11.63 -17.26 27.78
C ALA A 49 -11.53 -16.69 29.21
N HIS A 50 -10.35 -16.23 29.62
CA HIS A 50 -10.15 -15.57 30.91
C HIS A 50 -10.64 -14.12 30.93
N ILE A 51 -10.87 -13.52 29.75
CA ILE A 51 -11.43 -12.17 29.60
C ILE A 51 -12.94 -12.30 29.44
N LYS A 52 -13.68 -11.91 30.46
CA LYS A 52 -15.15 -12.05 30.50
C LYS A 52 -15.90 -10.75 30.27
N GLU A 53 -15.27 -9.62 30.59
CA GLU A 53 -15.82 -8.29 30.39
C GLU A 53 -14.73 -7.40 29.80
N TRP A 54 -15.00 -6.86 28.61
CA TRP A 54 -14.15 -5.91 27.94
C TRP A 54 -15.02 -4.78 27.40
N LYS A 55 -14.72 -3.54 27.77
CA LYS A 55 -15.56 -2.36 27.49
C LYS A 55 -14.83 -1.28 26.72
N GLU A 56 -13.62 -1.57 26.27
CA GLU A 56 -12.82 -0.65 25.48
C GLU A 56 -13.12 -0.84 24.00
N ASP A 57 -12.89 0.21 23.20
CA ASP A 57 -13.14 0.23 21.75
C ASP A 57 -12.04 -0.47 20.92
N TYR A 58 -11.10 -1.16 21.58
CA TYR A 58 -10.03 -1.92 20.94
C TYR A 58 -10.00 -3.37 21.44
N ASN A 59 -9.43 -4.28 20.66
CA ASN A 59 -9.36 -5.69 21.06
C ASN A 59 -8.39 -5.91 22.25
N PRO A 60 -8.75 -6.72 23.26
CA PRO A 60 -7.86 -7.02 24.37
C PRO A 60 -6.63 -7.79 23.91
N GLU A 61 -5.58 -7.73 24.72
CA GLU A 61 -4.34 -8.44 24.44
C GLU A 61 -4.54 -9.95 24.37
N GLY A 62 -3.94 -10.55 23.35
CA GLY A 62 -4.03 -11.95 23.01
C GLY A 62 -5.31 -12.41 22.33
N THR A 63 -6.22 -11.49 22.00
CA THR A 63 -7.30 -11.72 21.02
C THR A 63 -6.71 -12.26 19.72
N ALA A 64 -7.30 -13.33 19.17
CA ALA A 64 -6.95 -13.83 17.84
C ALA A 64 -7.94 -13.25 16.81
N VAL A 65 -7.42 -12.48 15.85
CA VAL A 65 -8.16 -11.99 14.70
C VAL A 65 -7.73 -12.82 13.49
N ILE A 66 -8.66 -13.62 12.97
CA ILE A 66 -8.39 -14.58 11.89
C ILE A 66 -9.28 -14.29 10.71
N THR A 67 -8.68 -14.11 9.54
CA THR A 67 -9.39 -13.84 8.29
C THR A 67 -9.20 -14.98 7.30
N ILE A 68 -10.30 -15.46 6.73
CA ILE A 68 -10.33 -16.49 5.69
C ILE A 68 -10.85 -15.89 4.38
N ASP A 69 -10.21 -16.21 3.27
CA ASP A 69 -10.77 -15.97 1.94
C ASP A 69 -11.86 -17.02 1.64
N LEU A 70 -13.10 -16.57 1.43
CA LEU A 70 -14.25 -17.46 1.29
C LEU A 70 -14.23 -18.28 -0.01
N GLN A 71 -13.44 -17.89 -1.01
CA GLN A 71 -13.36 -18.57 -2.30
C GLN A 71 -12.31 -19.68 -2.30
N SER A 72 -11.09 -19.35 -1.86
CA SER A 72 -9.98 -20.31 -1.77
C SER A 72 -10.06 -21.18 -0.50
N ARG A 73 -10.71 -20.66 0.55
CA ARG A 73 -10.68 -21.20 1.93
C ARG A 73 -9.32 -21.13 2.62
N ASN A 74 -8.36 -20.43 2.02
CA ASN A 74 -7.05 -20.22 2.62
C ASN A 74 -7.11 -19.10 3.66
N TYR A 75 -6.26 -19.19 4.68
CA TYR A 75 -6.14 -18.12 5.67
C TYR A 75 -5.39 -16.93 5.07
N LYS A 76 -6.02 -15.75 5.13
CA LYS A 76 -5.44 -14.47 4.69
C LYS A 76 -4.60 -13.85 5.81
N SER A 77 -5.04 -14.01 7.05
CA SER A 77 -4.31 -13.53 8.23
C SER A 77 -4.71 -14.27 9.50
N VAL A 78 -3.77 -14.35 10.45
CA VAL A 78 -3.92 -14.86 11.80
C VAL A 78 -3.09 -13.97 12.71
N ILE A 79 -3.75 -13.09 13.46
CA ILE A 79 -3.07 -12.06 14.25
C ILE A 79 -3.47 -12.21 15.71
N PHE A 80 -2.48 -12.41 16.58
CA PHE A 80 -2.65 -12.38 18.02
C PHE A 80 -2.27 -10.99 18.56
N VAL A 81 -3.26 -10.27 19.10
CA VAL A 81 -3.07 -8.89 19.57
C VAL A 81 -1.98 -8.83 20.65
N GLY A 82 -1.03 -7.91 20.49
CA GLY A 82 0.12 -7.77 21.40
C GLY A 82 1.15 -8.91 21.31
N GLY A 83 1.05 -9.79 20.30
CA GLY A 83 1.97 -10.90 20.13
C GLY A 83 1.83 -11.99 21.21
N LYS A 84 0.66 -12.08 21.86
CA LYS A 84 0.39 -13.07 22.91
C LYS A 84 -0.60 -14.12 22.44
N SER A 85 -0.20 -15.39 22.42
CA SER A 85 -1.08 -16.50 22.06
C SER A 85 -1.40 -17.37 23.28
N TYR A 86 -2.68 -17.68 23.46
CA TYR A 86 -3.19 -18.68 24.40
C TYR A 86 -3.64 -19.96 23.71
N ALA A 87 -3.27 -20.13 22.42
CA ALA A 87 -3.60 -21.32 21.65
C ALA A 87 -2.88 -22.54 22.23
N ASN A 88 -3.59 -23.67 22.29
CA ASN A 88 -3.06 -24.93 22.83
C ASN A 88 -2.40 -25.80 21.75
N GLY A 89 -2.50 -25.42 20.48
CA GLY A 89 -1.94 -26.14 19.34
C GLY A 89 -1.07 -25.22 18.49
N THR A 90 -0.05 -25.80 17.85
CA THR A 90 0.71 -25.13 16.80
C THR A 90 0.30 -25.75 15.45
N PRO A 91 -0.24 -24.96 14.49
CA PRO A 91 -0.40 -25.46 13.13
C PRO A 91 0.97 -25.77 12.49
N PHE A 92 2.05 -25.22 13.05
CA PHE A 92 3.43 -25.45 12.65
C PHE A 92 4.05 -26.59 13.45
N GLN A 93 4.56 -27.59 12.72
CA GLN A 93 5.35 -28.69 13.30
C GLN A 93 6.82 -28.32 13.45
N ASN A 94 7.33 -27.42 12.59
CA ASN A 94 8.68 -26.90 12.62
C ASN A 94 8.67 -25.42 12.23
N ILE A 95 9.19 -24.57 13.11
CA ILE A 95 9.29 -23.12 12.89
C ILE A 95 10.60 -22.70 12.21
N GLU A 96 11.54 -23.64 12.03
CA GLU A 96 12.72 -23.40 11.20
C GLU A 96 12.30 -23.08 9.76
N LEU A 97 13.15 -22.34 9.06
CA LEU A 97 12.87 -21.85 7.70
C LEU A 97 12.29 -22.91 6.76
N ASN A 98 12.89 -24.11 6.70
CA ASN A 98 12.40 -25.19 5.83
C ASN A 98 10.99 -25.67 6.21
N GLY A 99 10.66 -25.69 7.50
CA GLY A 99 9.32 -26.04 7.97
C GLY A 99 8.30 -24.97 7.60
N VAL A 100 8.67 -23.70 7.73
CA VAL A 100 7.83 -22.56 7.31
C VAL A 100 7.60 -22.57 5.80
N ILE A 101 8.66 -22.81 5.01
CA ILE A 101 8.55 -22.94 3.55
C ILE A 101 7.54 -24.04 3.19
N GLN A 102 7.72 -25.25 3.70
CA GLN A 102 6.82 -26.38 3.42
C GLN A 102 5.37 -26.09 3.80
N TRP A 103 5.16 -25.36 4.90
CA TRP A 103 3.83 -24.94 5.31
C TRP A 103 3.21 -23.96 4.30
N ILE A 104 3.95 -22.94 3.85
CA ILE A 104 3.46 -22.00 2.81
C ILE A 104 3.15 -22.73 1.51
N GLU A 105 4.03 -23.64 1.07
CA GLU A 105 3.82 -24.43 -0.14
C GLU A 105 2.52 -25.27 -0.05
N THR A 106 2.23 -25.80 1.14
CA THR A 106 1.01 -26.58 1.39
C THR A 106 -0.24 -25.70 1.49
N GLU A 107 -0.16 -24.57 2.18
CA GLU A 107 -1.29 -23.66 2.45
C GLU A 107 -1.72 -22.92 1.17
N VAL A 108 -0.75 -22.47 0.36
CA VAL A 108 -1.01 -21.61 -0.80
C VAL A 108 -0.91 -22.37 -2.12
N GLY A 109 -0.23 -23.51 -2.16
CA GLY A 109 -0.07 -24.32 -3.38
C GLY A 109 0.96 -23.74 -4.36
N ILE A 110 2.02 -23.12 -3.84
CA ILE A 110 3.10 -22.49 -4.61
C ILE A 110 4.45 -23.13 -4.27
N VAL A 111 5.47 -22.93 -5.11
CA VAL A 111 6.79 -23.58 -4.97
C VAL A 111 7.91 -22.59 -4.64
N TYR A 112 8.69 -22.91 -3.61
CA TYR A 112 9.81 -22.06 -3.17
C TYR A 112 10.93 -22.01 -4.23
N GLY A 113 11.45 -20.81 -4.48
CA GLY A 113 12.48 -20.54 -5.48
C GLY A 113 11.97 -20.36 -6.91
N GLU A 114 10.80 -20.93 -7.23
CA GLU A 114 10.15 -20.74 -8.54
C GLU A 114 9.13 -19.60 -8.51
N GLN A 115 8.34 -19.55 -7.44
CA GLN A 115 7.13 -18.74 -7.32
C GLN A 115 7.17 -17.76 -6.14
N PHE A 116 7.96 -18.07 -5.12
CA PHE A 116 8.21 -17.18 -4.00
C PHE A 116 9.59 -17.44 -3.39
N GLN A 117 10.12 -16.44 -2.70
CA GLN A 117 11.42 -16.54 -2.04
C GLN A 117 11.42 -15.74 -0.74
N ILE A 118 12.37 -16.07 0.15
CA ILE A 118 12.60 -15.28 1.35
C ILE A 118 13.25 -13.95 0.97
N VAL A 119 12.71 -12.85 1.49
CA VAL A 119 13.26 -11.50 1.32
C VAL A 119 13.90 -10.97 2.58
N LYS A 120 13.51 -11.49 3.75
CA LYS A 120 14.07 -11.09 5.04
C LYS A 120 13.86 -12.19 6.08
N GLU A 121 14.89 -12.42 6.88
CA GLU A 121 14.90 -13.35 8.01
C GLU A 121 15.38 -12.65 9.27
N ARG A 122 14.66 -12.83 10.37
CA ARG A 122 15.08 -12.46 11.73
C ARG A 122 14.70 -13.60 12.68
N ILE A 123 15.22 -13.56 13.90
CA ILE A 123 14.90 -14.57 14.92
C ILE A 123 13.39 -14.58 15.15
N GLY A 124 12.74 -15.68 14.76
CA GLY A 124 11.29 -15.85 14.88
C GLY A 124 10.45 -15.05 13.89
N GLU A 125 11.04 -14.42 12.86
CA GLU A 125 10.30 -13.66 11.85
C GLU A 125 10.77 -14.01 10.44
N TYR A 126 9.81 -14.31 9.55
CA TYR A 126 10.08 -14.66 8.16
C TYR A 126 9.22 -13.81 7.23
N TYR A 127 9.87 -13.27 6.19
CA TYR A 127 9.21 -12.49 5.16
C TYR A 127 9.46 -13.13 3.80
N PHE A 128 8.38 -13.43 3.09
CA PHE A 128 8.40 -14.00 1.76
C PHE A 128 7.77 -13.04 0.77
N ALA A 129 8.26 -13.07 -0.46
CA ALA A 129 7.67 -12.33 -1.58
C ALA A 129 7.61 -13.21 -2.83
N GLU A 130 6.64 -12.92 -3.67
CA GLU A 130 6.48 -13.51 -4.99
C GLU A 130 7.70 -13.25 -5.87
N CYS A 131 8.10 -14.28 -6.60
CA CYS A 131 9.09 -14.19 -7.65
C CYS A 131 8.65 -15.03 -8.84
N LEU A 132 9.22 -14.74 -10.00
CA LEU A 132 9.12 -15.59 -11.18
C LEU A 132 10.52 -16.03 -11.58
N ASP A 133 10.83 -17.31 -11.39
CA ASP A 133 12.17 -17.87 -11.61
C ASP A 133 13.27 -17.08 -10.84
N GLY A 134 12.98 -16.67 -9.60
CA GLY A 134 13.88 -15.89 -8.75
C GLY A 134 13.89 -14.37 -9.00
N ILE A 135 13.24 -13.88 -10.07
CA ILE A 135 13.10 -12.44 -10.33
C ILE A 135 11.92 -11.88 -9.52
N PRO A 136 12.09 -10.83 -8.71
CA PRO A 136 11.00 -10.24 -7.92
C PRO A 136 9.83 -9.74 -8.76
N VAL A 137 8.63 -9.70 -8.15
CA VAL A 137 7.39 -9.16 -8.75
C VAL A 137 6.91 -7.94 -7.97
N SER A 138 6.50 -6.87 -8.65
CA SER A 138 6.00 -5.61 -8.08
C SER A 138 4.71 -5.13 -8.79
N PRO A 139 3.59 -4.94 -8.07
CA PRO A 139 3.36 -5.42 -6.72
C PRO A 139 3.19 -6.95 -6.75
N GLY A 140 3.77 -7.66 -5.79
CA GLY A 140 3.69 -9.12 -5.70
C GLY A 140 2.89 -9.57 -4.48
N TRP A 141 2.52 -10.85 -4.46
CA TRP A 141 2.14 -11.54 -3.24
C TRP A 141 3.27 -11.48 -2.21
N GLN A 142 2.95 -11.19 -0.96
CA GLN A 142 3.89 -11.16 0.15
C GLN A 142 3.30 -11.87 1.35
N SER A 143 4.14 -12.52 2.14
CA SER A 143 3.72 -13.13 3.39
C SER A 143 4.69 -12.80 4.51
N GLU A 144 4.13 -12.51 5.67
CA GLU A 144 4.87 -12.29 6.90
C GLU A 144 4.41 -13.29 7.95
N LEU A 145 5.38 -13.90 8.64
CA LEU A 145 5.17 -14.81 9.77
C LEU A 145 6.00 -14.37 10.96
N ARG A 146 5.41 -14.37 12.15
CA ARG A 146 6.10 -14.16 13.42
C ARG A 146 5.71 -15.20 14.46
N PHE A 147 6.70 -15.62 15.23
CA PHE A 147 6.58 -16.60 16.30
C PHE A 147 7.05 -16.01 17.62
N ASP A 148 6.46 -16.47 18.72
CA ASP A 148 6.96 -16.14 20.05
C ASP A 148 8.18 -17.01 20.43
N PRO A 149 8.86 -16.73 21.56
CA PRO A 149 10.02 -17.52 22.00
C PRO A 149 9.72 -19.00 22.29
N GLU A 150 8.45 -19.35 22.54
CA GLU A 150 7.99 -20.72 22.72
C GLU A 150 7.65 -21.42 21.39
N GLY A 151 7.76 -20.71 20.26
CA GLY A 151 7.52 -21.22 18.91
C GLY A 151 6.06 -21.21 18.47
N ARG A 152 5.18 -20.49 19.17
CA ARG A 152 3.77 -20.35 18.78
C ARG A 152 3.62 -19.24 17.76
N LEU A 153 2.76 -19.44 16.77
CA LEU A 153 2.41 -18.40 15.81
C LEU A 153 1.74 -17.23 16.54
N THR A 154 2.25 -16.02 16.34
CA THR A 154 1.66 -14.79 16.86
C THR A 154 1.17 -13.87 15.74
N PHE A 155 1.73 -14.02 14.55
CA PHE A 155 1.36 -13.24 13.38
C PHE A 155 1.56 -14.04 12.10
N TYR A 156 0.53 -14.09 11.27
CA TYR A 156 0.61 -14.48 9.87
C TYR A 156 -0.26 -13.52 9.08
N SER A 157 0.26 -13.01 7.97
CA SER A 157 -0.54 -12.21 7.04
C SER A 157 -0.04 -12.39 5.61
N VAL A 158 -0.99 -12.36 4.68
CA VAL A 158 -0.75 -12.40 3.25
C VAL A 158 -1.24 -11.10 2.61
N TYR A 159 -0.32 -10.41 1.96
CA TYR A 159 -0.56 -9.19 1.19
C TYR A 159 -0.48 -9.48 -0.31
N GLY A 160 -1.13 -8.65 -1.12
CA GLY A 160 -1.18 -8.84 -2.56
C GLY A 160 -1.99 -10.05 -3.03
N GLN A 161 -1.90 -10.32 -4.33
CA GLN A 161 -2.54 -11.44 -5.02
C GLN A 161 -1.44 -12.22 -5.75
N PHE A 162 -1.43 -13.54 -5.58
CA PHE A 162 -0.51 -14.41 -6.28
C PHE A 162 -0.92 -14.52 -7.75
N LEU A 163 0.03 -14.43 -8.68
CA LEU A 163 -0.25 -14.46 -10.11
C LEU A 163 -0.31 -15.91 -10.59
N SER A 164 -1.46 -16.33 -11.13
CA SER A 164 -1.50 -17.60 -11.85
C SER A 164 -0.67 -17.46 -13.12
N SER A 165 0.14 -18.50 -13.41
CA SER A 165 1.29 -18.61 -14.33
C SER A 165 1.12 -18.18 -15.79
N SER A 166 0.08 -17.43 -16.15
CA SER A 166 -0.19 -16.83 -17.47
C SER A 166 0.82 -15.75 -17.91
N LEU A 167 1.93 -15.57 -17.18
CA LEU A 167 3.03 -14.67 -17.53
C LEU A 167 4.07 -15.36 -18.43
N GLU A 168 3.62 -15.82 -19.61
CA GLU A 168 4.46 -16.58 -20.55
C GLU A 168 5.26 -15.70 -21.54
N GLN A 169 5.87 -14.61 -21.06
CA GLN A 169 6.99 -14.01 -21.81
C GLN A 169 8.23 -13.97 -20.93
N LYS A 170 8.83 -15.16 -20.75
CA LYS A 170 10.25 -15.25 -20.40
C LYS A 170 11.02 -14.48 -21.46
N ARG A 171 11.65 -13.38 -21.05
CA ARG A 171 12.54 -12.58 -21.86
C ARG A 171 13.85 -12.48 -21.10
N ASP A 172 14.95 -12.52 -21.82
CA ASP A 172 16.26 -12.27 -21.22
C ASP A 172 16.36 -10.80 -20.82
N TYR A 173 16.77 -10.55 -19.59
CA TYR A 173 17.05 -9.20 -19.11
C TYR A 173 18.32 -8.67 -19.78
N SER A 174 18.25 -7.49 -20.38
CA SER A 174 19.38 -6.93 -21.16
C SER A 174 19.77 -5.51 -20.79
N LEU A 175 18.95 -4.79 -20.02
CA LEU A 175 19.23 -3.40 -19.67
C LEU A 175 20.51 -3.25 -18.85
N THR A 176 21.26 -2.20 -19.16
CA THR A 176 22.44 -1.79 -18.40
C THR A 176 22.34 -0.32 -17.99
N LEU A 177 23.01 0.03 -16.87
CA LEU A 177 23.10 1.42 -16.41
C LEU A 177 23.69 2.37 -17.47
N GLN A 178 24.56 1.87 -18.36
CA GLN A 178 25.16 2.67 -19.42
C GLN A 178 24.13 3.10 -20.48
N GLU A 179 23.21 2.19 -20.83
CA GLU A 179 22.18 2.47 -21.84
C GLU A 179 21.13 3.46 -21.32
N ILE A 180 20.83 3.42 -20.03
CA ILE A 180 19.83 4.29 -19.39
C ILE A 180 20.43 5.54 -18.73
N GLU A 181 21.72 5.82 -18.93
CA GLU A 181 22.40 6.96 -18.29
C GLU A 181 21.68 8.31 -18.52
N PRO A 182 21.21 8.66 -19.73
CA PRO A 182 20.47 9.90 -19.93
C PRO A 182 19.21 9.99 -19.06
N LEU A 183 18.48 8.88 -18.93
CA LEU A 183 17.28 8.79 -18.12
C LEU A 183 17.60 8.88 -16.62
N ALA A 184 18.62 8.15 -16.16
CA ALA A 184 19.05 8.22 -14.76
C ALA A 184 19.51 9.64 -14.37
N ARG A 185 20.11 10.37 -15.31
CA ARG A 185 20.46 11.78 -15.10
C ARG A 185 19.22 12.66 -14.99
N GLU A 186 18.23 12.46 -15.86
CA GLU A 186 16.95 13.19 -15.80
C GLU A 186 16.19 12.95 -14.49
N GLN A 187 16.27 11.74 -13.92
CA GLN A 187 15.60 11.39 -12.66
C GLN A 187 16.26 11.98 -11.41
N LEU A 188 17.47 12.54 -11.50
CA LEU A 188 18.10 13.19 -10.37
C LEU A 188 17.40 14.51 -10.06
N GLN A 189 16.79 14.60 -8.89
CA GLN A 189 16.05 15.78 -8.43
C GLN A 189 16.71 16.41 -7.22
N LEU A 190 16.67 17.74 -7.16
CA LEU A 190 17.01 18.51 -5.96
C LEU A 190 15.77 18.61 -5.07
N ILE A 191 15.87 18.06 -3.87
CA ILE A 191 14.78 18.04 -2.88
C ILE A 191 15.26 18.54 -1.52
N GLU A 192 14.33 19.10 -0.74
CA GLU A 192 14.57 19.45 0.66
C GLU A 192 14.10 18.31 1.55
N TYR A 193 15.06 17.66 2.21
CA TYR A 193 14.83 16.52 3.10
C TYR A 193 14.82 16.98 4.57
N PRO A 194 13.76 16.70 5.34
CA PRO A 194 13.69 17.11 6.74
C PRO A 194 14.50 16.18 7.65
N VAL A 195 15.42 16.75 8.43
CA VAL A 195 16.18 16.05 9.48
C VAL A 195 15.69 16.52 10.85
N TYR A 196 14.94 15.64 11.51
CA TYR A 196 14.23 15.97 12.74
C TYR A 196 15.18 16.27 13.91
N GLU A 197 16.26 15.50 14.05
CA GLU A 197 17.26 15.59 15.11
C GLU A 197 17.95 16.95 15.10
N MET A 198 18.20 17.49 13.90
CA MET A 198 18.85 18.79 13.69
C MET A 198 17.86 19.94 13.51
N LYS A 199 16.56 19.65 13.31
CA LYS A 199 15.53 20.61 12.90
C LYS A 199 15.95 21.41 11.67
N GLN A 200 16.45 20.71 10.66
CA GLN A 200 16.98 21.31 9.43
C GLN A 200 16.35 20.70 8.19
N LEU A 201 16.22 21.52 7.15
CA LEU A 201 15.91 21.08 5.80
C LEU A 201 17.23 20.96 5.03
N LEU A 202 17.62 19.74 4.71
CA LEU A 202 18.82 19.44 3.94
C LEU A 202 18.49 19.46 2.45
N PRO A 203 19.09 20.37 1.66
CA PRO A 203 18.99 20.28 0.21
C PRO A 203 19.88 19.11 -0.27
N ILE A 204 19.26 18.12 -0.90
CA ILE A 204 19.96 16.93 -1.41
C ILE A 204 19.56 16.64 -2.85
N TYR A 205 20.49 16.08 -3.61
CA TYR A 205 20.23 15.45 -4.89
C TYR A 205 19.98 13.96 -4.69
N GLY A 206 18.80 13.49 -5.06
CA GLY A 206 18.39 12.08 -4.97
C GLY A 206 17.64 11.62 -6.22
N ILE A 207 17.46 10.32 -6.36
CA ILE A 207 16.70 9.70 -7.45
C ILE A 207 15.47 9.03 -6.87
N GLU A 208 14.31 9.30 -7.48
CA GLU A 208 13.08 8.57 -7.18
C GLU A 208 13.13 7.17 -7.83
N GLU A 209 12.61 6.17 -7.13
CA GLU A 209 12.45 4.82 -7.68
C GLU A 209 11.57 4.85 -8.94
N ILE A 210 12.11 4.34 -10.05
CA ILE A 210 11.36 4.14 -11.29
C ILE A 210 11.61 2.75 -11.86
N TYR A 211 10.67 2.28 -12.67
CA TYR A 211 10.82 1.06 -13.45
C TYR A 211 10.97 1.41 -14.92
N ILE A 212 11.88 0.72 -15.60
CA ILE A 212 12.20 0.97 -17.02
C ILE A 212 11.93 -0.33 -17.77
N THR A 213 11.10 -0.30 -18.81
CA THR A 213 10.83 -1.49 -19.65
C THR A 213 12.14 -2.06 -20.21
N ASN A 214 12.26 -3.39 -20.31
CA ASN A 214 13.52 -4.04 -20.72
C ASN A 214 14.05 -3.60 -22.12
N ASP A 215 13.23 -2.94 -22.94
CA ASP A 215 13.64 -2.33 -24.21
C ASP A 215 14.15 -0.88 -24.09
N GLY A 216 14.14 -0.30 -22.89
CA GLY A 216 14.59 1.06 -22.58
C GLY A 216 13.64 2.17 -23.03
N THR A 217 12.44 1.85 -23.52
CA THR A 217 11.58 2.83 -24.21
C THR A 217 10.60 3.56 -23.30
N THR A 218 10.19 2.95 -22.20
CA THR A 218 9.09 3.45 -21.35
C THR A 218 9.47 3.36 -19.87
N THR A 219 9.02 4.35 -19.11
CA THR A 219 9.14 4.36 -17.64
C THR A 219 7.78 4.15 -16.98
N ILE A 220 7.78 3.45 -15.85
CA ILE A 220 6.62 3.26 -14.98
C ILE A 220 7.00 3.85 -13.61
N PRO A 221 6.33 4.91 -13.15
CA PRO A 221 6.58 5.49 -11.83
C PRO A 221 6.15 4.56 -10.70
N PHE A 222 6.87 4.59 -9.57
CA PHE A 222 6.52 3.81 -8.38
C PHE A 222 5.12 4.12 -7.83
N GLU A 223 4.70 5.38 -7.87
CA GLU A 223 3.36 5.81 -7.39
C GLU A 223 2.20 5.14 -8.16
N VAL A 224 2.39 4.78 -9.43
CA VAL A 224 1.35 4.16 -10.27
C VAL A 224 1.05 2.72 -9.79
N ILE A 225 2.05 2.06 -9.20
CA ILE A 225 1.96 0.69 -8.71
C ILE A 225 1.36 0.62 -7.31
N SER A 226 1.52 1.69 -6.52
CA SER A 226 1.16 1.77 -5.10
C SER A 226 -0.34 1.96 -4.80
N GLY A 227 -1.23 1.70 -5.77
CA GLY A 227 -2.62 1.35 -5.45
C GLY A 227 -3.70 2.31 -5.93
N THR A 228 -3.95 2.38 -7.23
CA THR A 228 -5.26 2.87 -7.69
C THR A 228 -5.67 2.18 -8.98
N ARG A 229 -6.59 1.23 -8.83
CA ARG A 229 -7.33 0.64 -9.95
C ARG A 229 -8.41 1.62 -10.35
N GLY A 230 -8.74 1.68 -11.64
CA GLY A 230 -9.76 2.61 -12.13
C GLY A 230 -9.44 4.09 -11.85
N ARG A 231 -8.16 4.43 -11.64
CA ARG A 231 -7.69 5.80 -11.46
C ARG A 231 -7.96 6.58 -12.73
N LEU A 232 -8.83 7.56 -12.65
CA LEU A 232 -9.11 8.49 -13.72
C LEU A 232 -8.21 9.71 -13.55
N ASN A 233 -7.32 9.95 -14.50
CA ASN A 233 -6.49 11.15 -14.56
C ASN A 233 -7.33 12.32 -15.09
N ILE A 234 -7.39 13.42 -14.33
CA ILE A 234 -8.22 14.58 -14.63
C ILE A 234 -7.37 15.78 -15.02
N GLU A 235 -6.32 16.07 -14.23
CA GLU A 235 -5.41 17.20 -14.44
C GLU A 235 -6.13 18.56 -14.63
N GLN A 236 -7.05 18.88 -13.72
CA GLN A 236 -7.86 20.11 -13.79
C GLN A 236 -7.53 21.06 -12.64
N VAL A 237 -7.33 22.35 -12.96
CA VAL A 237 -7.21 23.42 -11.96
C VAL A 237 -8.59 23.68 -11.35
N MET A 238 -8.68 23.63 -10.02
CA MET A 238 -9.91 23.91 -9.28
C MET A 238 -9.98 25.39 -8.93
N ALA A 239 -11.02 26.07 -9.38
CA ALA A 239 -11.25 27.48 -9.11
C ALA A 239 -12.76 27.72 -8.94
N TRP A 240 -13.09 28.61 -8.01
CA TRP A 240 -14.46 29.03 -7.71
C TRP A 240 -14.51 30.56 -7.65
N GLU A 241 -15.65 31.14 -8.08
CA GLU A 241 -15.88 32.58 -8.05
C GLU A 241 -16.36 33.08 -6.68
N GLN A 242 -17.17 32.27 -6.00
CA GLN A 242 -17.73 32.59 -4.67
C GLN A 242 -17.36 31.48 -3.70
N ALA A 243 -16.69 31.86 -2.62
CA ALA A 243 -16.39 30.94 -1.53
C ALA A 243 -17.69 30.53 -0.82
N ASN A 244 -17.78 29.26 -0.45
CA ASN A 244 -18.87 28.80 0.39
C ASN A 244 -18.50 29.08 1.85
N THR A 245 -19.33 29.86 2.54
CA THR A 245 -19.11 30.26 3.93
C THR A 245 -19.71 29.29 4.96
N GLU A 246 -20.40 28.25 4.50
CA GLU A 246 -20.89 27.18 5.37
C GLU A 246 -19.72 26.35 5.92
N ALA A 247 -19.77 26.04 7.21
CA ALA A 247 -18.78 25.20 7.84
C ALA A 247 -18.86 23.78 7.27
N PHE A 248 -17.70 23.21 6.96
CA PHE A 248 -17.63 21.82 6.51
C PHE A 248 -17.89 20.86 7.67
N GLU A 249 -18.98 20.09 7.59
CA GLU A 249 -19.31 19.04 8.55
C GLU A 249 -18.80 17.68 8.05
N ARG A 250 -17.89 17.07 8.80
CA ARG A 250 -17.37 15.74 8.48
C ARG A 250 -18.37 14.67 8.89
N THR A 251 -18.62 13.73 7.99
CA THR A 251 -19.34 12.49 8.26
C THR A 251 -18.35 11.37 8.53
N GLU A 252 -18.67 10.53 9.52
CA GLU A 252 -17.91 9.31 9.78
C GLU A 252 -17.94 8.40 8.55
N ILE A 253 -16.77 7.96 8.11
CA ILE A 253 -16.62 7.04 6.98
C ILE A 253 -16.36 5.63 7.51
N ARG A 254 -17.13 4.66 7.03
CA ARG A 254 -16.82 3.25 7.26
C ARG A 254 -15.76 2.82 6.25
N LEU A 255 -14.64 2.32 6.76
CA LEU A 255 -13.52 1.90 5.93
C LEU A 255 -13.71 0.50 5.33
N GLN A 256 -14.65 -0.28 5.83
CA GLN A 256 -14.90 -1.65 5.41
C GLN A 256 -16.40 -1.88 5.27
N GLU A 257 -16.81 -2.41 4.12
CA GLU A 257 -18.19 -2.77 3.85
C GLU A 257 -18.47 -4.17 4.41
N VAL A 258 -19.42 -4.26 5.35
CA VAL A 258 -19.93 -5.54 5.84
C VAL A 258 -21.03 -6.04 4.90
N VAL A 259 -20.88 -7.27 4.41
CA VAL A 259 -21.81 -7.91 3.46
C VAL A 259 -22.39 -9.20 4.04
N THR A 260 -23.47 -9.70 3.45
CA THR A 260 -24.07 -10.97 3.88
C THR A 260 -23.43 -12.18 3.19
N ILE A 261 -23.63 -13.37 3.76
CA ILE A 261 -23.19 -14.63 3.14
C ILE A 261 -23.90 -14.90 1.81
N GLU A 262 -25.16 -14.47 1.67
CA GLU A 262 -25.92 -14.55 0.42
C GLU A 262 -25.28 -13.72 -0.69
N GLN A 263 -24.82 -12.50 -0.37
CA GLN A 263 -24.10 -11.65 -1.33
C GLN A 263 -22.79 -12.31 -1.77
N ALA A 264 -22.02 -12.86 -0.82
CA ALA A 264 -20.79 -13.60 -1.12
C ALA A 264 -21.03 -14.79 -2.05
N ILE A 265 -22.11 -15.55 -1.84
CA ILE A 265 -22.47 -16.70 -2.68
C ILE A 265 -22.97 -16.27 -4.06
N ALA A 266 -23.76 -15.19 -4.11
CA ALA A 266 -24.21 -14.60 -5.36
C ALA A 266 -23.05 -13.97 -6.16
N ARG A 267 -21.86 -13.85 -5.55
CA ARG A 267 -20.67 -13.20 -6.13
C ARG A 267 -21.01 -11.79 -6.61
N GLU A 268 -21.75 -11.06 -5.79
CA GLU A 268 -22.11 -9.68 -6.10
C GLU A 268 -20.83 -8.85 -6.32
N PRO A 269 -20.66 -8.14 -7.44
CA PRO A 269 -19.46 -7.34 -7.66
C PRO A 269 -19.38 -6.23 -6.62
N HIS A 270 -18.18 -5.96 -6.12
CA HIS A 270 -17.93 -4.82 -5.26
C HIS A 270 -18.17 -3.51 -6.03
N PRO A 271 -18.80 -2.49 -5.43
CA PRO A 271 -18.99 -1.17 -6.04
C PRO A 271 -17.72 -0.54 -6.65
N ASP A 272 -16.55 -0.79 -6.06
CA ASP A 272 -15.28 -0.22 -6.52
C ASP A 272 -14.72 -0.91 -7.76
N SER A 273 -15.27 -2.06 -8.15
CA SER A 273 -14.91 -2.75 -9.40
C SER A 273 -15.43 -2.03 -10.65
N PHE A 274 -16.41 -1.14 -10.50
CA PHE A 274 -17.00 -0.41 -11.61
C PHE A 274 -16.18 0.84 -11.98
N PRO A 275 -16.04 1.18 -13.27
CA PRO A 275 -15.33 2.38 -13.71
C PRO A 275 -16.16 3.65 -13.45
N ILE A 276 -15.50 4.77 -13.14
CA ILE A 276 -16.18 6.07 -12.96
C ILE A 276 -16.66 6.53 -14.34
N THR A 277 -17.96 6.78 -14.48
CA THR A 277 -18.55 7.24 -15.75
C THR A 277 -18.36 8.75 -15.92
N ASP A 278 -18.42 9.24 -17.16
CA ASP A 278 -18.30 10.68 -17.47
C ASP A 278 -19.33 11.53 -16.70
N ALA A 279 -20.54 11.01 -16.50
CA ALA A 279 -21.59 11.69 -15.74
C ALA A 279 -21.25 11.80 -14.24
N GLU A 280 -20.61 10.77 -13.68
CA GLU A 280 -20.14 10.77 -12.29
C GLU A 280 -18.92 11.66 -12.13
N GLN A 281 -17.98 11.61 -13.07
CA GLN A 281 -16.81 12.48 -13.12
C GLN A 281 -17.24 13.95 -13.07
N ALA A 282 -18.19 14.37 -13.93
CA ALA A 282 -18.68 15.74 -13.94
C ALA A 282 -19.27 16.16 -12.57
N LYS A 283 -20.08 15.31 -11.95
CA LYS A 283 -20.62 15.55 -10.61
C LYS A 283 -19.54 15.63 -9.54
N CYS A 284 -18.54 14.75 -9.61
CA CYS A 284 -17.42 14.73 -8.67
C CYS A 284 -16.59 16.00 -8.78
N ILE A 285 -16.32 16.49 -10.00
CA ILE A 285 -15.59 17.76 -10.19
C ILE A 285 -16.34 18.92 -9.51
N THR A 286 -17.66 19.02 -9.71
CA THR A 286 -18.49 20.02 -9.01
C THR A 286 -18.46 19.82 -7.49
N ALA A 287 -18.51 18.58 -7.01
CA ALA A 287 -18.42 18.27 -5.58
C ALA A 287 -17.07 18.69 -4.97
N VAL A 288 -15.97 18.46 -5.70
CA VAL A 288 -14.62 18.86 -5.29
C VAL A 288 -14.53 20.38 -5.22
N GLU A 289 -15.04 21.11 -6.21
CA GLU A 289 -15.07 22.58 -6.20
C GLU A 289 -15.84 23.11 -4.98
N ALA A 290 -17.05 22.58 -4.76
CA ALA A 290 -17.87 22.94 -3.60
C ALA A 290 -17.16 22.61 -2.27
N GLY A 291 -16.57 21.43 -2.13
CA GLY A 291 -15.85 21.01 -0.93
C GLY A 291 -14.61 21.86 -0.66
N LEU A 292 -13.80 22.16 -1.67
CA LEU A 292 -12.62 23.03 -1.52
C LEU A 292 -13.02 24.45 -1.16
N SER A 293 -14.06 25.01 -1.80
CA SER A 293 -14.52 26.37 -1.49
C SER A 293 -15.02 26.53 -0.05
N GLN A 294 -15.46 25.43 0.60
CA GLN A 294 -15.81 25.40 2.03
C GLN A 294 -14.58 25.24 2.92
N LEU A 295 -13.68 24.32 2.56
CA LEU A 295 -12.52 23.97 3.38
C LEU A 295 -11.41 25.02 3.36
N TYR A 296 -11.17 25.61 2.19
CA TYR A 296 -10.07 26.53 1.90
C TYR A 296 -10.56 27.69 1.03
N PRO A 297 -11.48 28.54 1.52
CA PRO A 297 -12.18 29.55 0.72
C PRO A 297 -11.25 30.52 -0.05
N ASP A 298 -10.06 30.79 0.50
CA ASP A 298 -9.08 31.73 -0.06
C ASP A 298 -8.08 31.07 -1.04
N GLU A 299 -8.18 29.76 -1.27
CA GLU A 299 -7.22 28.99 -2.09
C GLU A 299 -7.72 28.70 -3.52
N SER A 300 -8.66 29.51 -4.03
CA SER A 300 -9.21 29.38 -5.39
C SER A 300 -8.09 29.44 -6.44
N GLY A 301 -8.05 28.46 -7.34
CA GLY A 301 -7.05 28.36 -8.41
C GLY A 301 -5.68 27.83 -7.97
N GLN A 302 -5.49 27.51 -6.69
CA GLN A 302 -4.22 26.98 -6.16
C GLN A 302 -4.11 25.46 -6.24
N TRP A 303 -5.23 24.76 -6.45
CA TRP A 303 -5.31 23.30 -6.43
C TRP A 303 -5.47 22.71 -7.83
N ILE A 304 -4.82 21.57 -8.07
CA ILE A 304 -5.05 20.71 -9.23
C ILE A 304 -5.70 19.42 -8.74
N LEU A 305 -6.90 19.12 -9.24
CA LEU A 305 -7.49 17.79 -9.14
C LEU A 305 -6.70 16.85 -10.05
N LYS A 306 -5.87 16.02 -9.43
CA LYS A 306 -5.02 15.06 -10.14
C LYS A 306 -5.86 13.89 -10.62
N THR A 307 -6.53 13.22 -9.69
CA THR A 307 -7.20 11.95 -10.00
C THR A 307 -8.48 11.72 -9.21
N LEU A 308 -9.37 10.92 -9.80
CA LEU A 308 -10.54 10.31 -9.16
C LEU A 308 -10.39 8.78 -9.17
N HIS A 309 -10.74 8.11 -8.08
CA HIS A 309 -10.80 6.65 -8.04
C HIS A 309 -11.87 6.18 -7.07
N ARG A 310 -12.44 4.98 -7.30
CA ARG A 310 -13.36 4.37 -6.35
C ARG A 310 -12.58 3.55 -5.34
N GLU A 311 -12.89 3.73 -4.07
CA GLU A 311 -12.29 2.98 -2.98
C GLU A 311 -13.16 3.03 -1.73
N ARG A 312 -13.37 1.85 -1.14
CA ARG A 312 -14.16 1.60 0.07
C ARG A 312 -15.58 2.16 -0.05
N GLY A 313 -16.21 2.02 -1.21
CA GLY A 313 -17.57 2.49 -1.46
C GLY A 313 -17.72 4.00 -1.65
N HIS A 314 -16.61 4.74 -1.75
CA HIS A 314 -16.58 6.18 -1.98
C HIS A 314 -15.84 6.49 -3.28
N ILE A 315 -16.07 7.68 -3.84
CA ILE A 315 -15.15 8.25 -4.84
C ILE A 315 -14.16 9.12 -4.09
N GLN A 316 -12.88 8.83 -4.23
CA GLN A 316 -11.81 9.62 -3.66
C GLN A 316 -11.22 10.55 -4.71
N ALA A 317 -11.03 11.82 -4.34
CA ALA A 317 -10.40 12.83 -5.16
C ALA A 317 -9.04 13.21 -4.56
N THR A 318 -7.96 13.02 -5.32
CA THR A 318 -6.61 13.44 -4.92
C THR A 318 -6.27 14.79 -5.52
N LEU A 319 -5.88 15.74 -4.67
CA LEU A 319 -5.48 17.08 -5.05
C LEU A 319 -4.06 17.39 -4.65
N ARG A 320 -3.40 18.21 -5.48
CA ARG A 320 -2.04 18.73 -5.27
C ARG A 320 -2.02 20.23 -5.50
N MET A 321 -1.05 20.91 -4.90
CA MET A 321 -0.79 22.32 -5.18
C MET A 321 -0.36 22.49 -6.63
N LYS A 322 -0.85 23.55 -7.27
CA LYS A 322 -0.46 23.95 -8.63
C LYS A 322 1.02 24.34 -8.72
N ALA A 323 1.53 24.97 -7.67
CA ALA A 323 2.94 25.32 -7.52
C ALA A 323 3.51 24.55 -6.31
N PRO A 324 4.09 23.36 -6.53
CA PRO A 324 4.69 22.58 -5.44
C PRO A 324 5.99 23.23 -4.94
N SER A 325 6.31 22.99 -3.66
CA SER A 325 7.62 23.29 -3.08
C SER A 325 8.66 22.23 -3.45
N ASN A 326 9.95 22.53 -3.21
CA ASN A 326 11.04 21.57 -3.36
C ASN A 326 11.13 20.54 -2.21
N ARG A 327 10.31 20.67 -1.16
CA ARG A 327 10.21 19.69 -0.08
C ARG A 327 9.83 18.31 -0.62
N ILE A 328 10.50 17.27 -0.12
CA ILE A 328 10.21 15.87 -0.46
C ILE A 328 8.73 15.52 -0.19
N PHE A 329 8.16 16.05 0.90
CA PHE A 329 6.75 15.92 1.21
C PHE A 329 5.98 17.14 0.70
N GLN A 330 5.23 16.94 -0.38
CA GLN A 330 4.36 17.98 -0.95
C GLN A 330 2.95 17.93 -0.36
N ARG A 331 2.28 19.09 -0.29
CA ARG A 331 0.90 19.19 0.19
C ARG A 331 -0.05 18.35 -0.66
N LYS A 332 -0.87 17.53 0.01
CA LYS A 332 -1.86 16.61 -0.56
C LYS A 332 -3.17 16.78 0.18
N ILE A 333 -4.26 16.87 -0.59
CA ILE A 333 -5.60 16.66 -0.03
C ILE A 333 -6.21 15.43 -0.69
N LEU A 334 -6.86 14.61 0.13
CA LEU A 334 -7.73 13.53 -0.28
C LEU A 334 -9.16 13.85 0.17
N LEU A 335 -10.09 14.03 -0.76
CA LEU A 335 -11.51 14.25 -0.46
C LEU A 335 -12.28 12.94 -0.67
N PHE A 336 -13.21 12.63 0.24
CA PHE A 336 -14.11 11.48 0.14
C PHE A 336 -15.49 11.98 -0.31
N ILE A 337 -15.95 11.48 -1.46
CA ILE A 337 -17.22 11.86 -2.09
C ILE A 337 -18.21 10.70 -1.94
N ASP A 338 -19.39 11.00 -1.42
CA ASP A 338 -20.50 10.05 -1.34
C ASP A 338 -21.04 9.73 -2.74
N VAL A 339 -21.19 8.45 -3.06
CA VAL A 339 -21.61 8.00 -4.41
C VAL A 339 -23.11 8.15 -4.67
N GLN A 340 -23.92 8.36 -3.63
CA GLN A 340 -25.37 8.49 -3.77
C GLN A 340 -25.76 9.93 -4.09
N ASN A 341 -25.14 10.90 -3.41
CA ASN A 341 -25.49 12.31 -3.50
C ASN A 341 -24.39 13.21 -4.09
N TYR A 342 -23.18 12.68 -4.34
CA TYR A 342 -22.04 13.41 -4.91
C TYR A 342 -21.67 14.65 -4.10
N LYS A 343 -21.60 14.52 -2.77
CA LYS A 343 -21.06 15.54 -1.88
C LYS A 343 -19.78 15.06 -1.24
N VAL A 344 -18.86 16.00 -1.00
CA VAL A 344 -17.69 15.75 -0.15
C VAL A 344 -18.18 15.59 1.29
N ILE A 345 -17.90 14.44 1.89
CA ILE A 345 -18.37 14.09 3.23
C ILE A 345 -17.23 13.97 4.25
N ASN A 346 -15.99 13.79 3.78
CA ASN A 346 -14.82 13.72 4.63
C ASN A 346 -13.56 14.11 3.84
N TYR A 347 -12.45 14.36 4.54
CA TYR A 347 -11.18 14.68 3.92
C TYR A 347 -9.97 14.34 4.80
N MET A 348 -8.83 14.18 4.15
CA MET A 348 -7.50 14.13 4.78
C MET A 348 -6.61 15.18 4.12
N ASP A 349 -5.96 16.00 4.95
CA ASP A 349 -4.95 16.98 4.55
C ASP A 349 -3.65 16.69 5.30
N ASN A 350 -2.53 16.58 4.59
CA ASN A 350 -1.22 16.38 5.21
C ASN A 350 -0.58 17.69 5.71
N LYS A 351 -1.23 18.84 5.54
CA LYS A 351 -0.75 20.14 6.04
C LYS A 351 -0.28 20.11 7.50
N PRO A 352 -1.00 19.52 8.48
CA PRO A 352 -0.52 19.53 9.87
C PRO A 352 0.85 18.86 10.06
N MET A 353 1.16 17.84 9.25
CA MET A 353 2.49 17.22 9.22
C MET A 353 3.51 18.20 8.61
N LEU A 354 3.16 18.86 7.50
CA LEU A 354 4.05 19.80 6.83
C LEU A 354 4.37 21.04 7.67
N ASP A 355 3.41 21.53 8.44
CA ASP A 355 3.57 22.68 9.32
C ASP A 355 4.66 22.42 10.39
N THR A 356 4.93 21.17 10.76
CA THR A 356 6.03 20.83 11.69
C THR A 356 7.41 21.16 11.12
N PHE A 357 7.54 21.26 9.80
CA PHE A 357 8.78 21.59 9.11
C PHE A 357 8.96 23.09 8.88
N ASP A 358 7.96 23.92 9.12
CA ASP A 358 8.07 25.36 8.87
C ASP A 358 9.02 26.07 9.85
N GLU A 359 9.30 25.46 11.00
CA GLU A 359 10.31 25.94 11.96
C GLU A 359 11.74 25.54 11.57
N PHE A 360 11.91 24.63 10.62
CA PHE A 360 13.22 24.07 10.29
C PHE A 360 14.04 25.08 9.49
N GLN A 361 15.33 25.14 9.78
CA GLN A 361 16.25 26.02 9.05
C GLN A 361 16.77 25.30 7.80
N ILE A 362 16.79 25.99 6.66
CA ILE A 362 17.41 25.46 5.44
C ILE A 362 18.92 25.48 5.64
N GLU A 363 19.57 24.33 5.41
CA GLU A 363 21.03 24.25 5.50
C GLU A 363 21.68 24.85 4.26
N GLY A 364 22.41 25.96 4.45
CA GLY A 364 23.38 26.49 3.50
C GLY A 364 22.82 26.93 2.14
N GLU A 365 23.74 27.28 1.24
CA GLU A 365 23.44 27.55 -0.17
C GLU A 365 23.88 26.34 -1.01
N ILE A 366 23.19 26.13 -2.13
CA ILE A 366 23.53 25.08 -3.09
C ILE A 366 24.88 25.41 -3.73
N ALA A 367 25.88 24.55 -3.50
CA ALA A 367 27.24 24.70 -4.02
C ALA A 367 27.55 23.72 -5.16
N VAL A 368 26.75 22.67 -5.29
CA VAL A 368 26.98 21.56 -6.23
C VAL A 368 26.00 21.66 -7.38
N SER A 369 26.49 21.50 -8.62
CA SER A 369 25.62 21.45 -9.79
C SER A 369 24.94 20.09 -9.94
N HIS A 370 23.84 20.05 -10.68
CA HIS A 370 23.14 18.80 -11.02
C HIS A 370 24.07 17.76 -11.67
N ASP A 371 24.90 18.18 -12.63
CA ASP A 371 25.86 17.29 -13.30
C ASP A 371 26.93 16.77 -12.35
N GLU A 372 27.47 17.62 -11.47
CA GLU A 372 28.46 17.19 -10.48
C GLU A 372 27.87 16.18 -9.48
N ALA A 373 26.64 16.43 -9.02
CA ALA A 373 25.93 15.51 -8.14
C ALA A 373 25.70 14.16 -8.82
N TYR A 374 25.32 14.15 -10.10
CA TYR A 374 25.14 12.90 -10.85
C TYR A 374 26.44 12.10 -10.94
N GLU A 375 27.56 12.73 -11.31
CA GLU A 375 28.85 12.02 -11.41
C GLU A 375 29.28 11.39 -10.07
N LYS A 376 28.97 12.05 -8.95
CA LYS A 376 29.22 11.52 -7.61
C LYS A 376 28.31 10.35 -7.25
N LEU A 377 27.06 10.39 -7.71
CA LEU A 377 26.03 9.39 -7.39
C LEU A 377 26.06 8.17 -8.30
N LYS A 378 26.54 8.29 -9.55
CA LYS A 378 26.50 7.26 -10.60
C LYS A 378 26.96 5.87 -10.16
N LYS A 379 27.99 5.78 -9.31
CA LYS A 379 28.54 4.51 -8.80
C LYS A 379 27.68 3.80 -7.74
N TRP A 380 26.69 4.51 -7.21
CA TRP A 380 25.76 4.03 -6.18
C TRP A 380 24.37 3.69 -6.75
N LEU A 381 24.17 3.91 -8.05
CA LEU A 381 22.92 3.54 -8.72
C LEU A 381 22.81 2.02 -8.82
N GLU A 382 21.63 1.53 -8.52
CA GLU A 382 21.29 0.12 -8.68
C GLU A 382 20.28 -0.04 -9.83
N LEU A 383 20.53 -1.03 -10.67
CA LEU A 383 19.60 -1.45 -11.71
C LEU A 383 19.39 -2.96 -11.59
N LYS A 384 18.21 -3.37 -11.12
CA LYS A 384 17.88 -4.78 -10.84
C LYS A 384 16.67 -5.24 -11.67
N PRO A 385 16.65 -6.47 -12.18
CA PRO A 385 15.50 -6.99 -12.90
C PRO A 385 14.30 -7.17 -11.94
N VAL A 386 13.10 -6.84 -12.42
CA VAL A 386 11.84 -6.98 -11.69
C VAL A 386 10.68 -7.11 -12.69
N TYR A 387 9.70 -7.94 -12.36
CA TYR A 387 8.43 -7.97 -13.09
C TYR A 387 7.48 -6.92 -12.53
N VAL A 388 7.00 -6.01 -13.37
CA VAL A 388 6.19 -4.87 -12.93
C VAL A 388 4.81 -4.95 -13.58
N ASN A 389 3.75 -4.74 -12.80
CA ASN A 389 2.41 -4.59 -13.37
C ASN A 389 2.36 -3.34 -14.24
N ASP A 390 2.08 -3.49 -15.52
CA ASP A 390 1.76 -2.39 -16.43
C ASP A 390 0.23 -2.28 -16.53
N PRO A 391 -0.40 -1.27 -15.91
CA PRO A 391 -1.85 -1.10 -15.96
C PRO A 391 -2.37 -0.85 -17.38
N GLY A 392 -1.57 -0.24 -18.25
CA GLY A 392 -1.91 0.02 -19.65
C GLY A 392 -1.98 -1.26 -20.47
N GLN A 393 -1.04 -2.18 -20.26
CA GLN A 393 -1.01 -3.49 -20.95
C GLN A 393 -1.77 -4.59 -20.20
N LYS A 394 -2.24 -4.33 -18.96
CA LYS A 394 -2.92 -5.29 -18.07
C LYS A 394 -2.15 -6.60 -17.87
N LYS A 395 -0.83 -6.52 -17.82
CA LYS A 395 0.07 -7.66 -17.63
C LYS A 395 1.32 -7.24 -16.89
N TYR A 396 2.06 -8.21 -16.38
CA TYR A 396 3.39 -7.94 -15.86
C TYR A 396 4.41 -7.94 -17.01
N VAL A 397 5.32 -6.97 -16.96
CA VAL A 397 6.39 -6.79 -17.92
C VAL A 397 7.73 -6.82 -17.19
N LEU A 398 8.75 -7.41 -17.82
CA LEU A 398 10.10 -7.39 -17.27
C LEU A 398 10.68 -5.99 -17.41
N CYS A 399 11.12 -5.43 -16.30
CA CYS A 399 11.67 -4.08 -16.17
C CYS A 399 13.00 -4.11 -15.42
N GLY A 400 13.78 -3.04 -15.58
CA GLY A 400 14.84 -2.65 -14.66
C GLY A 400 14.30 -1.69 -13.61
N LYS A 401 14.43 -2.05 -12.33
CA LYS A 401 14.23 -1.14 -11.19
C LYS A 401 15.47 -0.26 -11.06
N LEU A 402 15.36 1.03 -11.38
CA LEU A 402 16.39 2.01 -11.09
C LEU A 402 16.14 2.58 -9.69
N ASP A 403 17.13 2.44 -8.82
CA ASP A 403 17.04 2.82 -7.41
C ASP A 403 18.39 3.34 -6.89
N CYS A 404 18.37 4.12 -5.81
CA CYS A 404 19.57 4.57 -5.13
C CYS A 404 19.31 4.91 -3.66
N ASN A 405 19.97 4.16 -2.76
CA ASN A 405 19.91 4.41 -1.31
C ASN A 405 20.82 5.56 -0.84
N TYR A 406 21.42 6.30 -1.77
CA TYR A 406 22.35 7.38 -1.49
C TYR A 406 21.85 8.70 -2.09
N ALA A 407 22.28 9.79 -1.50
CA ALA A 407 22.05 11.14 -2.00
C ALA A 407 23.31 11.98 -1.89
N VAL A 408 23.37 13.07 -2.65
CA VAL A 408 24.46 14.05 -2.58
C VAL A 408 23.96 15.29 -1.86
N LYS A 409 24.63 15.70 -0.78
CA LYS A 409 24.36 16.98 -0.13
C LYS A 409 24.64 18.12 -1.10
N ALA A 410 23.65 18.96 -1.38
CA ALA A 410 23.79 20.04 -2.34
C ALA A 410 24.73 21.16 -1.85
N THR A 411 24.96 21.26 -0.53
CA THR A 411 25.82 22.27 0.12
C THR A 411 27.31 21.92 0.10
N SER A 412 27.67 20.64 0.25
CA SER A 412 29.07 20.20 0.36
C SER A 412 29.51 19.27 -0.79
N GLY A 413 28.56 18.59 -1.41
CA GLY A 413 28.82 17.54 -2.38
C GLY A 413 29.25 16.21 -1.79
N ASP A 414 29.04 16.01 -0.48
CA ASP A 414 29.24 14.73 0.18
C ASP A 414 28.15 13.74 -0.22
N VAL A 415 28.53 12.48 -0.43
CA VAL A 415 27.58 11.39 -0.65
C VAL A 415 27.21 10.78 0.70
N VAL A 416 25.92 10.67 0.97
CA VAL A 416 25.36 10.16 2.22
C VAL A 416 24.34 9.06 1.93
N GLU A 417 24.25 8.08 2.81
CA GLU A 417 23.22 7.03 2.77
C GLU A 417 21.92 7.59 3.35
N LEU A 418 20.80 7.43 2.66
CA LEU A 418 19.51 8.02 3.03
C LEU A 418 19.04 7.54 4.42
N ASP A 419 19.28 6.28 4.76
CA ASP A 419 18.90 5.70 6.07
C ASP A 419 19.77 6.21 7.24
N SER A 420 20.86 6.93 6.95
CA SER A 420 21.81 7.47 7.94
C SER A 420 21.64 8.97 8.20
N ILE A 421 20.77 9.62 7.43
CA ILE A 421 20.38 11.03 7.56
C ILE A 421 19.27 11.13 8.59
#